data_AF-A0A4P8IE43-F1
#
_entry.id   AF-A0A4P8IE43-F1
#
_cell.length_a   1.000
_cell.length_b   1.000
_cell.length_c   1.000
_cell.angle_alpha   90.00
_cell.angle_beta   90.00
_cell.angle_gamma   90.00
#
_symmetry.space_group_name_H-M   'P 1'
#
loop_
_entity.id
_entity.type
_entity.pdbx_description
1 polymer ?
#
loop_
_entity_poly.entity_id
_entity_poly.type
_entity_poly.pdbx_seq_one_letter_code
_entity_poly.pdbx_strand_id
1 'polypeptide(L)' 'MDPKHIEELRQTYMQHPPEGMTTKDIRSMSDDDLLDMDYFLHEEDDLDDEIGEEGFYLF' A
#
# COMPACT_ATOMS: atom_id res chain seq x y z
N MET A 1 -9.09 9.79 9.54
CA MET A 1 -8.35 9.81 8.27
C MET A 1 -8.53 11.15 7.61
N ASP A 2 -7.45 11.78 7.17
CA ASP A 2 -7.54 13.01 6.38
C ASP A 2 -8.03 12.65 4.96
N PRO A 3 -9.15 13.21 4.47
CA PRO A 3 -9.70 12.86 3.15
C PRO A 3 -8.74 13.20 2.00
N LYS A 4 -7.82 14.16 2.22
CA LYS A 4 -6.76 14.52 1.28
C LYS A 4 -5.73 13.40 1.10
N HIS A 5 -5.42 12.69 2.17
CA HIS A 5 -4.44 11.60 2.15
C HIS A 5 -4.94 10.42 1.31
N ILE A 6 -6.20 10.04 1.47
CA ILE A 6 -6.82 8.95 0.68
C ILE A 6 -6.86 9.29 -0.81
N GLU A 7 -7.16 10.54 -1.16
CA GLU A 7 -7.14 10.98 -2.56
C GLU A 7 -5.72 10.96 -3.15
N GLU A 8 -4.71 11.42 -2.41
CA GLU A 8 -3.31 11.36 -2.84
C GLU A 8 -2.86 9.91 -3.08
N LEU A 9 -3.20 9.02 -2.15
CA LEU A 9 -2.93 7.59 -2.25
C LEU A 9 -3.57 6.97 -3.50
N ARG A 10 -4.84 7.32 -3.75
CA ARG A 10 -5.59 6.87 -4.93
C ARG A 10 -4.93 7.34 -6.22
N GLN A 11 -4.48 8.60 -6.28
CA GLN A 11 -3.77 9.11 -7.46
C GLN A 11 -2.42 8.42 -7.70
N THR A 12 -1.70 8.05 -6.64
CA THR A 12 -0.44 7.29 -6.73
C THR A 12 -0.67 5.92 -7.34
N TYR A 13 -1.60 5.13 -6.80
CA TYR A 13 -1.90 3.80 -7.33
C TYR A 13 -2.62 3.83 -8.67
N MET A 14 -3.30 4.93 -9.04
CA MET A 14 -3.81 5.11 -10.40
C MET A 14 -2.71 5.40 -11.43
N GLN A 15 -1.60 6.02 -11.04
CA GLN A 15 -0.44 6.23 -11.93
C GLN A 15 0.41 4.97 -12.04
N HIS A 16 0.57 4.26 -10.93
CA HIS A 16 1.35 3.03 -10.81
C HIS A 16 0.54 1.96 -10.08
N PRO A 17 -0.39 1.27 -10.77
CA PRO A 17 -1.17 0.21 -10.15
C PRO A 17 -0.28 -0.93 -9.66
N PRO A 18 -0.60 -1.54 -8.50
CA PRO A 18 0.04 -2.77 -8.05
C PRO A 18 -0.10 -3.90 -9.08
N GLU A 19 0.82 -4.88 -9.04
CA GLU A 19 0.78 -6.02 -9.96
C GLU A 19 -0.56 -6.76 -9.85
N GLY A 20 -1.14 -7.10 -11.00
CA GLY A 20 -2.45 -7.76 -11.06
C GLY A 20 -3.65 -6.82 -10.91
N MET A 21 -3.43 -5.51 -10.74
CA MET A 21 -4.49 -4.50 -10.66
C MET A 21 -4.47 -3.55 -11.85
N THR A 22 -5.64 -3.06 -12.24
CA THR A 22 -5.76 -1.98 -13.24
C THR A 22 -6.14 -0.66 -12.59
N THR A 23 -5.88 0.45 -13.28
CA THR A 23 -6.30 1.80 -12.83
C THR A 23 -7.81 1.90 -12.59
N LYS A 24 -8.60 1.11 -13.32
CA LYS A 24 -10.06 1.03 -13.13
C LYS A 24 -10.42 0.39 -11.80
N ASP A 25 -9.68 -0.64 -11.39
CA ASP A 25 -9.89 -1.34 -10.13
C ASP A 25 -9.60 -0.41 -8.96
N ILE A 26 -8.45 0.28 -8.98
CA ILE A 26 -8.06 1.30 -7.99
C ILE A 26 -9.09 2.43 -7.91
N ARG A 27 -9.64 2.87 -9.03
CA ARG A 27 -10.69 3.90 -9.06
C ARG A 27 -12.01 3.42 -8.43
N SER A 28 -12.29 2.13 -8.50
CA SER A 28 -13.53 1.54 -7.96
C SER A 28 -13.42 1.08 -6.50
N MET A 29 -12.21 0.99 -5.94
CA MET A 29 -11.99 0.63 -4.55
C MET A 29 -12.65 1.61 -3.59
N SER A 30 -13.22 1.09 -2.52
CA SER A 30 -13.61 1.93 -1.39
C SER A 30 -12.37 2.56 -0.73
N ASP A 31 -12.60 3.58 0.10
CA ASP A 31 -11.52 4.20 0.85
C ASP A 31 -10.89 3.20 1.84
N ASP A 32 -11.69 2.32 2.44
CA ASP A 32 -11.22 1.28 3.35
C ASP A 32 -10.39 0.22 2.60
N ASP A 33 -10.87 -0.27 1.44
CA ASP A 33 -10.11 -1.25 0.63
C ASP A 33 -8.75 -0.69 0.17
N LEU A 34 -8.70 0.62 -0.15
CA LEU A 34 -7.48 1.29 -0.56
C LEU A 34 -6.48 1.37 0.59
N LEU A 35 -6.95 1.65 1.80
CA LEU A 35 -6.13 1.71 3.01
C LEU A 35 -5.64 0.33 3.44
N ASP A 36 -6.50 -0.69 3.38
CA ASP A 36 -6.11 -2.08 3.67
C ASP A 36 -5.02 -2.54 2.69
N MET A 37 -5.19 -2.25 1.40
CA MET A 37 -4.18 -2.57 0.38
C MET A 37 -2.87 -1.81 0.63
N ASP A 38 -2.94 -0.51 0.91
CA ASP A 38 -1.76 0.31 1.22
C ASP A 38 -1.00 -0.23 2.42
N TYR A 39 -1.73 -0.60 3.48
CA TYR A 39 -1.16 -1.27 4.64
C TYR A 39 -0.45 -2.57 4.25
N PHE A 40 -1.09 -3.50 3.52
CA PHE A 40 -0.45 -4.76 3.11
C PHE A 40 0.77 -4.57 2.19
N LEU A 41 0.80 -3.50 1.38
CA LEU A 41 1.91 -3.24 0.46
C LEU A 41 3.10 -2.58 1.15
N HIS A 42 2.85 -1.78 2.19
CA HIS A 42 3.89 -1.08 2.96
C HIS A 42 4.15 -1.71 4.34
N GLU A 43 3.47 -2.82 4.68
CA GLU A 43 3.69 -3.56 5.94
C GLU A 43 5.14 -4.02 6.08
N GLU A 44 5.88 -4.18 4.98
CA GLU A 44 7.33 -4.50 4.96
C GLU A 44 8.23 -3.24 4.96
N ASP A 45 7.72 -2.07 4.57
CA ASP A 45 8.48 -0.81 4.46
C ASP A 45 8.45 -0.04 5.79
N ASP A 46 7.37 -0.17 6.57
CA ASP A 46 7.28 0.28 7.97
C ASP A 46 8.18 -0.55 8.92
N LEU A 47 8.62 -1.73 8.47
CA LEU A 47 9.67 -2.48 9.14
C LEU A 47 11.04 -1.90 8.85
N ASP A 48 11.29 -1.18 7.75
CA ASP A 48 12.66 -0.79 7.39
C ASP A 48 13.21 0.42 8.20
N ASP A 49 12.35 1.15 8.93
CA ASP A 49 12.78 2.21 9.87
C ASP A 49 12.92 1.72 11.34
N GLU A 50 12.56 0.47 11.67
CA GLU A 50 12.84 -0.17 12.99
C GLU A 50 13.21 -1.69 12.95
N ILE A 51 13.47 -2.27 11.77
CA ILE A 51 13.91 -3.66 11.55
C ILE A 51 15.13 -3.63 10.62
N GLY A 52 16.09 -2.80 11.01
CA GLY A 52 17.49 -3.13 10.75
C GLY A 52 17.83 -4.43 11.49
N GLU A 53 18.22 -5.45 10.74
CA GLU A 53 18.93 -6.64 11.21
C GLU A 53 18.08 -7.69 11.94
N GLU A 54 17.25 -8.48 11.24
CA GLU A 54 17.22 -9.95 11.46
C GLU A 54 16.37 -10.63 10.38
N GLY A 55 16.96 -10.75 9.18
CA GLY A 55 16.48 -11.64 8.15
C GLY A 55 16.32 -13.07 8.68
N PHE A 56 15.18 -13.66 8.35
CA PHE A 56 14.79 -15.06 8.56
C PHE A 56 15.94 -16.06 8.79
N TYR A 57 16.01 -16.68 9.97
CA TYR A 57 16.75 -17.93 10.18
C TYR A 57 16.02 -19.08 9.46
N LEU A 58 16.50 -19.45 8.27
CA LEU A 58 16.18 -20.73 7.63
C LEU A 58 16.90 -21.87 8.40
N PHE A 59 16.12 -22.82 8.95
CA PHE A 59 16.62 -24.07 9.55
C PHE A 59 16.86 -25.16 8.51
#